data_AF-A0AAE5ACB1-F1
#
_entry.id   AF-A0AAE5ACB1-F1
#
_cell.length_a   1.000
_cell.length_b   1.000
_cell.length_c   1.000
_cell.angle_alpha   90.00
_cell.angle_beta   90.00
_cell.angle_gamma   90.00
#
_symmetry.space_group_name_H-M   'P 1'
#
loop_
_entity.id
_entity.type
_entity.pdbx_description
1 polymer ?
#
loop_
_entity_poly.entity_id
_entity_poly.type
_entity_poly.pdbx_seq_one_letter_code
_entity_poly.pdbx_strand_id
1 'polypeptide(L)'
;MTGPHVIPFLPAYIPVEVCDTVGMDAAQPDGVAKCMVAVQADVRDDGVSAPAADVEALRQVVSDARQEGVDLKIVVLPANPAIDTPLRDIATEVGQANPGATVLALSPSFAGTYSPTIDRVTLEAGQDVAKTGDPVLSAKNFVSEISTPDFPWTALTIVLVVGVAGAAALTRLLQRRSKQLTGSEASSASSQ
;
A
#
# COMPACT_ATOMS: atom_id res chain seq x y z
N MET A 1 -21.79 5.55 31.22
CA MET A 1 -21.62 4.16 30.73
C MET A 1 -21.31 4.23 29.24
N THR A 2 -20.04 4.18 28.86
CA THR A 2 -19.61 4.00 27.47
C THR A 2 -19.64 2.51 27.19
N GLY A 3 -20.68 2.01 26.52
CA GLY A 3 -20.71 0.63 26.05
C GLY A 3 -19.57 0.39 25.04
N PRO A 4 -19.09 -0.84 24.88
CA PRO A 4 -18.05 -1.11 23.89
C PRO A 4 -18.62 -0.79 22.50
N HIS A 5 -18.00 0.16 21.80
CA HIS A 5 -18.21 0.36 20.38
C HIS A 5 -17.60 -0.84 19.63
N VAL A 6 -18.31 -1.97 19.65
CA VAL A 6 -18.05 -3.06 18.71
C VAL A 6 -18.74 -2.63 17.42
N ILE A 7 -17.97 -2.08 16.49
CA ILE A 7 -18.43 -1.97 15.11
C ILE A 7 -18.68 -3.43 14.66
N PRO A 8 -19.91 -3.83 14.30
CA PRO A 8 -20.11 -5.15 13.75
C PRO A 8 -19.24 -5.28 12.51
N PHE A 9 -18.30 -6.23 12.52
CA PHE A 9 -17.59 -6.61 11.31
C PHE A 9 -18.65 -7.08 10.32
N LEU A 10 -18.78 -6.35 9.21
CA LEU A 10 -19.54 -6.87 8.09
C LEU A 10 -18.87 -8.18 7.66
N PRO A 11 -19.64 -9.23 7.34
CA PRO A 11 -19.06 -10.45 6.82
C PRO A 11 -18.24 -10.09 5.58
N ALA A 12 -16.95 -10.42 5.62
CA ALA A 12 -16.08 -10.33 4.46
C ALA A 12 -16.70 -11.11 3.30
N TYR A 13 -16.64 -10.54 2.10
CA TYR A 13 -17.06 -11.27 0.91
C TYR A 13 -15.85 -12.07 0.42
N ILE A 14 -15.79 -13.34 0.85
CA ILE A 14 -14.76 -14.26 0.39
C ILE A 14 -15.26 -14.97 -0.89
N PRO A 15 -14.50 -14.90 -1.99
CA PRO A 15 -14.89 -15.51 -3.26
C PRO A 15 -14.70 -17.04 -3.22
N VAL A 16 -15.51 -17.78 -3.98
CA VAL A 16 -15.44 -19.27 -4.01
C VAL A 16 -14.14 -19.79 -4.60
N GLU A 17 -13.50 -18.98 -5.45
CA GLU A 17 -12.21 -19.24 -6.11
C GLU A 17 -11.07 -19.48 -5.10
N VAL A 18 -11.23 -19.04 -3.85
CA VAL A 18 -10.27 -19.34 -2.78
C VAL A 18 -10.17 -20.85 -2.49
N CYS A 19 -11.25 -21.60 -2.74
CA CYS A 19 -11.28 -23.04 -2.57
C CYS A 19 -10.43 -23.78 -3.60
N ASP A 20 -10.27 -23.22 -4.81
CA ASP A 20 -9.43 -23.80 -5.86
C ASP A 20 -7.95 -23.76 -5.47
N THR A 21 -7.52 -22.72 -4.73
CA THR A 21 -6.15 -22.61 -4.19
C THR A 21 -5.79 -23.79 -3.31
N VAL A 22 -6.73 -24.26 -2.48
CA VAL A 22 -6.53 -25.33 -1.49
C VAL A 22 -7.12 -26.67 -1.92
N GLY A 23 -7.63 -26.78 -3.16
CA GLY A 23 -8.19 -28.00 -3.73
C GLY A 23 -9.44 -28.53 -3.00
N MET A 24 -10.26 -27.63 -2.44
CA MET A 24 -11.48 -27.99 -1.69
C MET A 24 -12.76 -27.66 -2.47
N ASP A 25 -13.85 -28.33 -2.15
CA ASP A 25 -15.15 -28.10 -2.78
C ASP A 25 -15.96 -27.04 -2.01
N ALA A 26 -16.21 -25.90 -2.65
CA ALA A 26 -17.00 -24.80 -2.10
C ALA A 26 -18.48 -25.16 -1.88
N ALA A 27 -19.01 -26.20 -2.54
CA ALA A 27 -20.41 -26.63 -2.44
C ALA A 27 -20.70 -27.40 -1.15
N GLN A 28 -19.68 -27.80 -0.38
CA GLN A 28 -19.89 -28.41 0.93
C GLN A 28 -20.48 -27.42 1.94
N PRO A 29 -21.18 -27.90 3.00
CA PRO A 29 -21.60 -27.04 4.09
C PRO A 29 -20.43 -26.26 4.68
N ASP A 30 -20.57 -24.93 4.76
CA ASP A 30 -19.53 -23.98 5.17
C ASP A 30 -18.24 -24.07 4.33
N GLY A 31 -18.34 -24.48 3.06
CA GLY A 31 -17.21 -24.77 2.18
C GLY A 31 -16.20 -23.62 2.11
N VAL A 32 -16.64 -22.42 1.75
CA VAL A 32 -15.77 -21.23 1.65
C VAL A 32 -15.05 -20.92 2.97
N ALA A 33 -15.75 -21.02 4.11
CA ALA A 33 -15.13 -20.79 5.42
C ALA A 33 -14.04 -21.83 5.73
N LYS A 34 -14.26 -23.10 5.38
CA LYS A 34 -13.24 -24.16 5.52
C LYS A 34 -12.05 -23.93 4.59
N CYS A 35 -12.29 -23.45 3.37
CA CYS A 35 -11.21 -23.09 2.45
C CYS A 35 -10.35 -21.96 3.03
N MET A 36 -10.95 -20.93 3.63
CA MET A 36 -10.20 -19.86 4.31
C MET A 36 -9.38 -20.38 5.49
N VAL A 37 -9.91 -21.33 6.27
CA VAL A 37 -9.14 -21.97 7.35
C VAL A 37 -7.92 -22.71 6.78
N ALA A 38 -8.06 -23.40 5.64
CA ALA A 38 -6.94 -24.06 4.98
C ALA A 38 -5.91 -23.05 4.45
N VAL A 39 -6.34 -21.97 3.78
CA VAL A 39 -5.47 -20.88 3.34
C VAL A 39 -4.68 -20.28 4.50
N GLN A 40 -5.34 -20.00 5.62
CA GLN A 40 -4.66 -19.48 6.82
C GLN A 40 -3.68 -20.50 7.41
N ALA A 41 -3.98 -21.80 7.32
CA ALA A 41 -3.07 -22.84 7.77
C ALA A 41 -1.80 -22.91 6.92
N ASP A 42 -1.94 -22.89 5.59
CA ASP A 42 -0.81 -22.85 4.64
C ASP A 42 0.06 -21.61 4.89
N VAL A 43 -0.57 -20.42 4.92
CA VAL A 43 0.14 -19.15 5.17
C VAL A 43 0.87 -19.15 6.51
N ARG A 44 0.33 -19.80 7.54
CA ARG A 44 0.99 -19.91 8.84
C ARG A 44 2.20 -20.86 8.80
N ASP A 45 2.17 -21.87 7.94
CA ASP A 45 3.25 -22.85 7.82
C ASP A 45 4.47 -22.26 7.11
N ASP A 46 4.27 -21.65 5.94
CA ASP A 46 5.36 -21.22 5.07
C ASP A 46 5.22 -19.79 4.48
N GLY A 47 4.15 -19.09 4.84
CA GLY A 47 3.84 -17.75 4.34
C GLY A 47 3.10 -17.70 3.00
N VAL A 48 2.74 -18.84 2.40
CA VAL A 48 2.16 -18.92 1.06
C VAL A 48 0.97 -19.87 1.02
N SER A 49 -0.16 -19.44 0.45
CA SER A 49 -1.19 -20.35 -0.05
C SER A 49 -1.43 -20.05 -1.52
N ALA A 50 -1.05 -20.98 -2.39
CA ALA A 50 -1.03 -20.78 -3.83
C ALA A 50 -1.16 -22.12 -4.58
N PRO A 51 -1.49 -22.10 -5.89
CA PRO A 51 -1.36 -23.29 -6.73
C PRO A 51 0.03 -23.91 -6.61
N ALA A 52 0.10 -25.24 -6.55
CA ALA A 52 1.32 -25.99 -6.25
C ALA A 52 2.53 -25.66 -7.16
N ALA A 53 2.29 -25.21 -8.38
CA ALA A 53 3.35 -24.81 -9.32
C ALA A 53 4.11 -23.55 -8.88
N ASP A 54 3.48 -22.66 -8.11
CA ASP A 54 4.01 -21.34 -7.75
C ASP A 54 4.60 -21.31 -6.33
N VAL A 55 4.19 -22.25 -5.46
CA VAL A 55 4.49 -22.25 -4.01
C VAL A 55 5.98 -22.08 -3.73
N GLU A 56 6.84 -22.89 -4.36
CA GLU A 56 8.28 -22.86 -4.05
C GLU A 56 8.93 -21.52 -4.41
N ALA A 57 8.57 -20.96 -5.57
CA ALA A 57 9.09 -19.66 -6.00
C ALA A 57 8.55 -18.52 -5.12
N LEU A 58 7.30 -18.60 -4.67
CA LEU A 58 6.69 -17.62 -3.78
C LEU A 58 7.27 -17.68 -2.36
N ARG A 59 7.60 -18.87 -1.85
CA ARG A 59 8.32 -19.03 -0.58
C ARG A 59 9.67 -18.33 -0.61
N GLN A 60 10.38 -18.39 -1.75
CA GLN A 60 11.61 -17.63 -1.93
C GLN A 60 11.35 -16.12 -1.82
N VAL A 61 10.29 -15.59 -2.46
CA VAL A 61 9.93 -14.16 -2.34
C VAL A 61 9.60 -13.77 -0.89
N VAL A 62 8.87 -14.62 -0.16
CA VAL A 62 8.58 -14.40 1.27
C VAL A 62 9.87 -14.38 2.10
N SER A 63 10.79 -15.31 1.85
CA SER A 63 12.10 -15.36 2.51
C SER A 63 12.92 -14.10 2.21
N ASP A 64 12.98 -13.67 0.94
CA ASP A 64 13.74 -12.48 0.53
C ASP A 64 13.15 -11.21 1.15
N ALA A 65 11.82 -11.05 1.11
CA ALA A 65 11.12 -9.93 1.76
C ALA A 65 11.40 -9.86 3.26
N ARG A 66 11.47 -11.02 3.93
CA ARG A 66 11.82 -11.09 5.36
C ARG A 66 13.24 -10.61 5.65
N GLN A 67 14.20 -10.87 4.75
CA GLN A 67 15.56 -10.35 4.88
C GLN A 67 15.61 -8.82 4.73
N GLU A 68 14.66 -8.26 3.98
CA GLU A 68 14.45 -6.81 3.84
C GLU A 68 13.60 -6.19 4.98
N GLY A 69 13.14 -7.01 5.93
CA GLY A 69 12.38 -6.56 7.09
C GLY A 69 10.85 -6.55 6.91
N VAL A 70 10.34 -7.14 5.83
CA VAL A 70 8.89 -7.28 5.58
C VAL A 70 8.46 -8.72 5.90
N ASP A 71 7.59 -8.91 6.91
CA ASP A 71 6.92 -10.20 7.10
C ASP A 71 5.78 -10.35 6.09
N LEU A 72 6.13 -10.81 4.88
CA LEU A 72 5.21 -10.98 3.77
C LEU A 72 4.43 -12.31 3.88
N LYS A 73 3.12 -12.25 3.65
CA LYS A 73 2.25 -13.41 3.39
C LYS A 73 1.66 -13.28 2.00
N ILE A 74 1.54 -14.39 1.27
CA ILE A 74 1.02 -14.41 -0.09
C ILE A 74 -0.15 -15.39 -0.19
N VAL A 75 -1.27 -14.95 -0.77
CA VAL A 75 -2.37 -15.82 -1.18
C VAL A 75 -2.60 -15.66 -2.68
N VAL A 76 -2.68 -16.76 -3.42
CA VAL A 76 -2.90 -16.75 -4.87
C VAL A 76 -4.16 -17.53 -5.21
N LEU A 77 -5.13 -16.86 -5.82
CA LEU A 77 -6.30 -17.48 -6.43
C LEU A 77 -5.96 -17.82 -7.88
N PRO A 78 -6.22 -19.06 -8.36
CA PRO A 78 -5.92 -19.46 -9.72
C PRO A 78 -6.84 -18.78 -10.77
N ALA A 79 -7.99 -18.27 -10.33
CA ALA A 79 -8.97 -17.58 -11.18
C ALA A 79 -9.37 -16.22 -10.59
N ASN A 80 -9.79 -15.31 -11.46
CA ASN A 80 -10.32 -14.03 -11.02
C ASN A 80 -11.74 -14.19 -10.47
N PRO A 81 -12.04 -13.64 -9.28
CA PRO A 81 -13.43 -13.44 -8.88
C PRO A 81 -14.13 -12.42 -9.79
N ALA A 82 -15.45 -12.28 -9.65
CA ALA A 82 -16.25 -11.37 -10.49
C ALA A 82 -15.86 -9.89 -10.39
N ILE A 83 -15.30 -9.47 -9.25
CA ILE A 83 -14.83 -8.12 -8.94
C ILE A 83 -13.55 -8.21 -8.10
N ASP A 84 -12.77 -7.12 -8.01
CA ASP A 84 -11.45 -7.06 -7.37
C ASP A 84 -11.48 -6.91 -5.84
N THR A 85 -12.50 -6.24 -5.32
CA THR A 85 -12.72 -6.03 -3.87
C THR A 85 -12.52 -7.26 -2.95
N PRO A 86 -12.89 -8.50 -3.33
CA PRO A 86 -12.76 -9.68 -2.47
C PRO A 86 -11.30 -10.04 -2.13
N LEU A 87 -10.32 -9.62 -2.96
CA LEU A 87 -8.91 -9.86 -2.69
C LEU A 87 -8.45 -9.06 -1.46
N ARG A 88 -9.02 -7.87 -1.23
CA ARG A 88 -8.74 -7.04 -0.03
C ARG A 88 -9.31 -7.68 1.23
N ASP A 89 -10.46 -8.34 1.11
CA ASP A 89 -11.09 -9.06 2.21
C ASP A 89 -10.25 -10.28 2.61
N ILE A 90 -9.80 -11.08 1.63
CA ILE A 90 -8.84 -12.18 1.86
C ILE A 90 -7.57 -11.67 2.55
N ALA A 91 -6.95 -10.62 2.01
CA ALA A 91 -5.73 -10.05 2.59
C ALA A 91 -5.94 -9.57 4.03
N THR A 92 -7.10 -8.96 4.31
CA THR A 92 -7.47 -8.49 5.65
C THR A 92 -7.67 -9.65 6.61
N GLU A 93 -8.43 -10.68 6.24
CA GLU A 93 -8.64 -11.84 7.11
C GLU A 93 -7.32 -12.55 7.46
N VAL A 94 -6.46 -12.78 6.46
CA VAL A 94 -5.15 -13.38 6.67
C VAL A 94 -4.27 -12.48 7.53
N GLY A 95 -4.33 -11.16 7.34
CA GLY A 95 -3.58 -10.19 8.14
C GLY A 95 -4.03 -10.14 9.60
N GLN A 96 -5.33 -10.26 9.87
CA GLN A 96 -5.86 -10.36 11.23
C GLN A 96 -5.41 -11.65 11.93
N ALA A 97 -5.30 -12.75 11.18
CA ALA A 97 -4.75 -14.02 11.68
C ALA A 97 -3.22 -13.98 11.87
N ASN A 98 -2.52 -13.01 11.28
CA ASN A 98 -1.06 -12.86 11.33
C ASN A 98 -0.67 -11.43 11.76
N PRO A 99 -0.76 -11.10 13.06
CA PRO A 99 -0.53 -9.74 13.54
C PRO A 99 0.84 -9.19 13.16
N GLY A 100 0.85 -8.01 12.54
CA GLY A 100 2.08 -7.32 12.12
C GLY A 100 2.56 -7.68 10.70
N ALA A 101 1.96 -8.67 10.06
CA ALA A 101 2.34 -9.08 8.71
C ALA A 101 1.79 -8.14 7.63
N THR A 102 2.49 -8.09 6.50
CA THR A 102 2.01 -7.53 5.24
C THR A 102 1.49 -8.67 4.38
N VAL A 103 0.26 -8.57 3.87
CA VAL A 103 -0.39 -9.60 3.07
C VAL A 103 -0.62 -9.10 1.66
N LEU A 104 -0.28 -9.94 0.69
CA LEU A 104 -0.57 -9.77 -0.73
C LEU A 104 -1.49 -10.92 -1.19
N ALA A 105 -2.72 -10.61 -1.56
CA ALA A 105 -3.64 -11.52 -2.21
C ALA A 105 -3.66 -11.24 -3.72
N LEU A 106 -3.50 -12.27 -4.54
CA LEU A 106 -3.38 -12.17 -5.99
C LEU A 106 -4.43 -13.03 -6.69
N SER A 107 -4.89 -12.58 -7.84
CA SER A 107 -5.51 -13.38 -8.89
C SER A 107 -4.94 -12.91 -10.24
N PRO A 108 -5.24 -13.58 -11.37
CA PRO A 108 -4.61 -13.24 -12.67
C PRO A 108 -4.64 -11.75 -13.07
N SER A 109 -5.65 -10.98 -12.66
CA SER A 109 -5.69 -9.53 -12.96
C SER A 109 -6.01 -8.64 -11.76
N PHE A 110 -6.17 -9.20 -10.55
CA PHE A 110 -6.48 -8.43 -9.36
C PHE A 110 -5.43 -8.65 -8.27
N ALA A 111 -5.30 -7.65 -7.43
CA ALA A 111 -4.45 -7.70 -6.25
C ALA A 111 -5.17 -6.99 -5.11
N GLY A 112 -5.03 -7.53 -3.90
CA GLY A 112 -5.52 -6.93 -2.66
C GLY A 112 -4.41 -6.98 -1.62
N THR A 113 -4.30 -5.93 -0.82
CA THR A 113 -3.22 -5.79 0.15
C THR A 113 -3.73 -5.41 1.54
N TYR A 114 -2.99 -5.86 2.55
CA TYR A 114 -3.17 -5.47 3.95
C TYR A 114 -1.79 -5.28 4.59
N SER A 115 -1.60 -4.20 5.34
CA SER A 115 -0.46 -4.06 6.25
C SER A 115 -0.83 -3.09 7.36
N PRO A 116 -0.48 -3.38 8.63
CA PRO A 116 -0.66 -2.44 9.72
C PRO A 116 0.49 -1.42 9.83
N THR A 117 1.61 -1.61 9.12
CA THR A 117 2.83 -0.81 9.27
C THR A 117 3.22 -0.04 8.03
N ILE A 118 2.79 -0.47 6.84
CA ILE A 118 3.03 0.23 5.59
C ILE A 118 1.83 1.16 5.33
N ASP A 119 2.12 2.41 4.96
CA ASP A 119 1.06 3.38 4.70
C ASP A 119 0.21 2.97 3.48
N ARG A 120 -1.02 3.49 3.44
CA ARG A 120 -1.97 3.09 2.41
C ARG A 120 -1.51 3.48 1.00
N VAL A 121 -0.82 4.59 0.82
CA VAL A 121 -0.44 5.07 -0.51
C VAL A 121 0.62 4.14 -1.10
N THR A 122 1.63 3.78 -0.31
CA THR A 122 2.67 2.82 -0.69
C THR A 122 2.08 1.43 -1.01
N LEU A 123 1.12 0.96 -0.19
CA LEU A 123 0.43 -0.31 -0.47
C LEU A 123 -0.36 -0.30 -1.79
N GLU A 124 -1.01 0.82 -2.13
CA GLU A 124 -1.78 0.95 -3.37
C GLU A 124 -0.85 1.02 -4.59
N ALA A 125 0.28 1.72 -4.48
CA ALA A 125 1.32 1.73 -5.51
C ALA A 125 1.86 0.30 -5.76
N GLY A 126 2.18 -0.42 -4.69
CA GLY A 126 2.58 -1.83 -4.77
C GLY A 126 1.50 -2.71 -5.41
N GLN A 127 0.23 -2.51 -5.04
CA GLN A 127 -0.89 -3.27 -5.60
C GLN A 127 -1.03 -3.05 -7.12
N ASP A 128 -0.74 -1.85 -7.62
CA ASP A 128 -0.88 -1.53 -9.05
C ASP A 128 0.19 -2.21 -9.92
N VAL A 129 1.43 -2.32 -9.42
CA VAL A 129 2.51 -3.02 -10.14
C VAL A 129 2.44 -4.55 -10.02
N ALA A 130 1.61 -5.06 -9.11
CA ALA A 130 1.42 -6.48 -8.84
C ALA A 130 0.33 -7.15 -9.71
N LYS A 131 -0.26 -6.45 -10.67
CA LYS A 131 -1.33 -6.99 -11.54
C LYS A 131 -0.78 -7.51 -12.86
N THR A 132 0.18 -8.45 -12.80
CA THR A 132 0.93 -8.89 -14.00
C THR A 132 0.40 -10.18 -14.65
N GLY A 133 -0.40 -10.96 -13.93
CA GLY A 133 -0.85 -12.29 -14.35
C GLY A 133 0.11 -13.43 -14.01
N ASP A 134 1.35 -13.11 -13.65
CA ASP A 134 2.32 -14.07 -13.10
C ASP A 134 2.46 -13.83 -11.58
N PRO A 135 2.09 -14.79 -10.71
CA PRO A 135 2.08 -14.55 -9.26
C PRO A 135 3.46 -14.22 -8.68
N VAL A 136 4.52 -14.84 -9.20
CA VAL A 136 5.89 -14.68 -8.70
C VAL A 136 6.43 -13.30 -9.06
N LEU A 137 6.28 -12.88 -10.32
CA LEU A 137 6.64 -11.54 -10.79
C LEU A 137 5.82 -10.48 -10.06
N SER A 138 4.52 -10.73 -9.89
CA SER A 138 3.62 -9.83 -9.16
C SER A 138 4.09 -9.61 -7.72
N ALA A 139 4.45 -10.67 -7.01
CA ALA A 139 4.97 -10.58 -5.64
C ALA A 139 6.32 -9.86 -5.58
N LYS A 140 7.23 -10.11 -6.52
CA LYS A 140 8.52 -9.41 -6.61
C LYS A 140 8.35 -7.91 -6.88
N ASN A 141 7.48 -7.55 -7.82
CA ASN A 141 7.16 -6.16 -8.12
C ASN A 141 6.57 -5.46 -6.89
N PHE A 142 5.63 -6.12 -6.20
CA PHE A 142 5.04 -5.62 -4.97
C PHE A 142 6.11 -5.31 -3.92
N VAL A 143 6.96 -6.30 -3.58
CA VAL A 143 8.01 -6.14 -2.57
C VAL A 143 8.99 -5.03 -2.98
N SER A 144 9.41 -5.02 -4.24
CA SER A 144 10.31 -3.98 -4.77
C SER A 144 9.71 -2.58 -4.61
N GLU A 145 8.42 -2.39 -4.88
CA GLU A 145 7.76 -1.11 -4.77
C GLU A 145 7.65 -0.67 -3.30
N ILE A 146 7.19 -1.54 -2.40
CA ILE A 146 7.01 -1.18 -0.99
C ILE A 146 8.33 -1.02 -0.22
N SER A 147 9.41 -1.64 -0.69
CA SER A 147 10.76 -1.49 -0.13
C SER A 147 11.50 -0.27 -0.70
N THR A 148 10.98 0.37 -1.75
CA THR A 148 11.63 1.53 -2.36
C THR A 148 11.38 2.78 -1.53
N PRO A 149 12.42 3.51 -1.10
CA PRO A 149 12.23 4.75 -0.36
C PRO A 149 11.52 5.82 -1.19
N ASP A 150 10.47 6.42 -0.62
CA ASP A 150 9.78 7.53 -1.24
C ASP A 150 10.68 8.75 -1.44
N PHE A 151 10.39 9.52 -2.50
CA PHE A 151 11.00 10.82 -2.68
C PHE A 151 10.65 11.75 -1.50
N PRO A 152 11.62 12.50 -0.93
CA PRO A 152 11.40 13.30 0.27
C PRO A 152 10.63 14.60 -0.03
N TRP A 153 9.35 14.46 -0.37
CA TRP A 153 8.44 15.56 -0.74
C TRP A 153 8.43 16.66 0.30
N THR A 154 8.39 16.32 1.59
CA THR A 154 8.42 17.31 2.68
C THR A 154 9.67 18.18 2.62
N ALA A 155 10.85 17.59 2.40
CA ALA A 155 12.10 18.35 2.31
C ALA A 155 12.08 19.27 1.09
N LEU A 156 11.64 18.76 -0.07
CA LEU A 156 11.49 19.58 -1.28
C LEU A 156 10.51 20.74 -1.05
N THR A 157 9.33 20.47 -0.48
CA THR A 157 8.33 21.50 -0.19
C THR A 157 8.86 22.54 0.79
N ILE A 158 9.58 22.15 1.83
CA ILE A 158 10.23 23.09 2.76
C ILE A 158 11.19 24.01 2.00
N VAL A 159 12.08 23.44 1.17
CA VAL A 159 13.04 24.22 0.38
C VAL A 159 12.32 25.20 -0.56
N LEU A 160 11.27 24.75 -1.24
CA LEU A 160 10.47 25.58 -2.13
C LEU A 160 9.78 26.73 -1.38
N VAL A 161 9.16 26.44 -0.24
CA VAL A 161 8.49 27.46 0.60
C VAL A 161 9.49 28.50 1.10
N VAL A 162 10.65 28.07 1.61
CA VAL A 162 11.72 28.98 2.06
C VAL A 162 12.24 29.82 0.90
N GLY A 163 12.43 29.23 -0.27
CA GLY A 163 12.87 29.93 -1.47
C GLY A 163 11.90 31.04 -1.90
N VAL A 164 10.59 30.71 -1.96
CA VAL A 164 9.54 31.68 -2.29
C VAL A 164 9.46 32.80 -1.24
N ALA A 165 9.53 32.47 0.05
CA ALA A 165 9.54 33.46 1.12
C ALA A 165 10.75 34.41 1.02
N GLY A 166 11.93 33.86 0.73
CA GLY A 166 13.16 34.64 0.50
C GLY A 166 13.03 35.58 -0.70
N ALA A 167 12.50 35.10 -1.83
CA ALA A 167 12.27 35.91 -3.03
C ALA A 167 11.26 37.04 -2.77
N ALA A 168 10.18 36.77 -2.03
CA ALA A 168 9.19 37.76 -1.64
C ALA A 168 9.79 38.84 -0.72
N ALA A 169 10.59 38.44 0.27
CA ALA A 169 11.28 39.36 1.18
C ALA A 169 12.27 40.26 0.42
N LEU A 170 13.08 39.68 -0.46
CA LEU A 170 14.04 40.42 -1.29
C LEU A 170 13.32 41.43 -2.19
N THR A 171 12.25 41.00 -2.87
CA THR A 171 11.44 41.87 -3.73
C THR A 171 10.86 43.04 -2.93
N ARG A 172 10.33 42.78 -1.73
CA ARG A 172 9.78 43.82 -0.85
C ARG A 172 10.85 44.80 -0.37
N LEU A 173 12.06 44.34 -0.07
CA LEU A 173 13.20 45.19 0.29
C LEU A 173 13.62 46.09 -0.87
N LEU A 174 13.73 45.55 -2.09
CA LEU A 174 14.05 46.32 -3.29
C LEU A 174 12.98 47.36 -3.63
N GLN A 175 11.70 46.99 -3.56
CA GLN A 175 10.58 47.92 -3.76
C GLN A 175 10.59 49.07 -2.75
N ARG A 176 10.87 48.79 -1.47
CA ARG A 176 10.99 49.82 -0.43
C ARG A 176 12.15 50.79 -0.70
N ARG A 177 13.30 50.27 -1.11
CA ARG A 177 14.47 51.09 -1.47
C ARG A 177 14.19 51.98 -2.68
N SER A 178 13.57 51.45 -3.72
CA SER A 178 13.21 52.23 -4.92
C SER A 178 12.27 53.40 -4.59
N LYS A 179 11.27 53.20 -3.72
CA LYS A 179 10.35 54.27 -3.27
C LYS A 179 11.03 55.37 -2.45
N GLN A 180 12.05 55.04 -1.65
CA GLN A 180 12.81 56.02 -0.87
C GLN A 180 13.64 56.94 -1.76
N LEU A 181 14.27 56.39 -2.80
CA LEU A 181 15.08 57.15 -3.74
C LEU A 181 14.24 58.18 -4.53
N THR A 182 13.07 57.78 -5.02
CA THR A 182 12.14 58.69 -5.74
C THR A 182 11.56 59.78 -4.84
N GLY A 183 11.29 59.49 -3.56
CA GLY A 183 10.79 60.48 -2.59
C GLY A 183 11.83 61.55 -2.22
N SER A 184 13.11 61.17 -2.09
CA SER A 184 14.20 62.13 -1.85
C SER A 184 14.42 63.08 -3.04
N GLU A 185 14.28 62.60 -4.27
CA GLU A 185 14.45 63.41 -5.48
C GLU A 185 13.34 64.46 -5.64
N ALA A 186 12.09 64.08 -5.37
CA ALA A 186 10.94 65.01 -5.38
C ALA A 186 11.02 66.10 -4.28
N SER A 187 11.48 65.75 -3.08
CA SER A 187 11.66 66.72 -1.99
C SER A 187 12.81 67.71 -2.26
N SER A 188 13.83 67.27 -3.00
CA SER A 188 14.96 68.10 -3.41
C SER A 188 14.57 69.07 -4.53
N ALA A 189 13.70 68.65 -5.46
CA ALA A 189 13.19 69.49 -6.55
C ALA A 189 12.18 70.56 -6.09
N SER A 190 11.42 70.31 -5.01
CA SER A 190 10.47 71.28 -4.44
C SER A 190 11.13 72.39 -3.59
N SER A 191 12.43 72.27 -3.30
CA SER A 191 13.18 73.21 -2.46
C SER A 191 14.05 74.19 -3.28
N GLN A 192 13.91 74.21 -4.60
CA GLN A 192 14.52 75.19 -5.52
C GLN A 192 13.48 76.18 -6.04
#